data_AF-A0A9W9WRC0-F1
#
_entry.id   AF-A0A9W9WRC0-F1
#
_cell.length_a   1.000
_cell.length_b   1.000
_cell.length_c   1.000
_cell.angle_alpha   90.00
_cell.angle_beta   90.00
_cell.angle_gamma   90.00
#
_symmetry.space_group_name_H-M   'P 1'
#
loop_
_entity.id
_entity.type
_entity.pdbx_description
1 polymer ?
#
loop_
_entity_poly.entity_id
_entity_poly.type
_entity_poly.pdbx_seq_one_letter_code
_entity_poly.pdbx_strand_id
1 'polypeptide(L)'
;MSFKFYALLLALLPSIQAIQVANLNVSESIPSKYDGDSTCYKNFQEGLSVDAASYGAIYDTTFYETSHNFSSSKPGDALKLEPVNATLLQDIPKGTTAYRFQYVSKDLDGMKIPVTDFIAFPYASRLSGHVYPAIAYAHGTSGVFRGCGPSAMPSLYEYGSWAFLVSRGYAVIATDYAGLGNNYTAHQYQASPAQAHDLTKVVWPRSHGRVDEWMSVGHSQGGGAARAVAESSLLHEDPLSLGKYLGTIAQAPGVRLQDLALAAIQGSSSSDVASARGVLGEAGWLVLGLRSILPNDPQT
;
A
#
# COMPACT_ATOMS: atom_id res chain seq x y z
N MET A 1 3.21 -25.32 15.73
CA MET A 1 2.94 -23.88 15.95
C MET A 1 1.49 -23.73 16.35
N SER A 2 1.28 -23.41 17.61
CA SER A 2 -0.03 -23.27 18.27
C SER A 2 -0.75 -22.00 17.79
N PHE A 3 -2.08 -22.03 17.79
CA PHE A 3 -3.04 -20.98 17.41
C PHE A 3 -2.75 -19.60 18.07
N LYS A 4 -1.94 -19.56 19.12
CA LYS A 4 -1.61 -18.38 19.91
C LYS A 4 -0.58 -17.43 19.29
N PHE A 5 0.17 -17.84 18.26
CA PHE A 5 1.12 -16.94 17.58
C PHE A 5 0.42 -15.75 16.90
N TYR A 6 -0.86 -15.90 16.51
CA TYR A 6 -1.67 -14.81 15.95
C TYR A 6 -2.06 -13.74 16.98
N ALA A 7 -2.07 -14.06 18.27
CA ALA A 7 -2.36 -13.09 19.34
C ALA A 7 -1.21 -12.07 19.53
N LEU A 8 -0.01 -12.36 19.03
CA LEU A 8 1.17 -11.48 19.11
C LEU A 8 0.97 -10.17 18.32
N LEU A 9 0.22 -10.23 17.20
CA LEU A 9 -0.07 -9.06 16.36
C LEU A 9 -1.18 -8.16 16.92
N LEU A 10 -2.07 -8.71 17.75
CA LEU A 10 -3.26 -8.00 18.26
C LEU A 10 -3.01 -7.18 19.54
N ALA A 11 -1.90 -7.41 20.24
CA ALA A 11 -1.66 -6.86 21.59
C ALA A 11 -0.48 -5.86 21.71
N LEU A 12 0.17 -5.50 20.60
CA LEU A 12 1.27 -4.53 20.59
C LEU A 12 0.77 -3.09 20.53
N LEU A 13 0.28 -2.58 21.67
CA LEU A 13 0.10 -1.15 21.89
C LEU A 13 0.72 -0.71 23.23
N PRO A 14 2.03 -0.45 23.27
CA PRO A 14 2.56 0.66 24.05
C PRO A 14 2.80 1.85 23.12
N SER A 15 2.79 3.06 23.68
CA SER A 15 3.06 4.34 23.03
C SER A 15 4.30 4.29 22.12
N ILE A 16 4.09 4.01 20.83
CA ILE A 16 5.17 3.95 19.85
C ILE A 16 5.63 5.38 19.63
N GLN A 17 6.93 5.62 19.81
CA GLN A 17 7.56 6.91 19.56
C GLN A 17 7.14 7.42 18.19
N ALA A 18 6.76 8.70 18.11
CA ALA A 18 6.19 9.37 16.94
C ALA A 18 7.05 9.32 15.65
N ILE A 19 8.23 8.68 15.69
CA ILE A 19 9.24 8.61 14.62
C ILE A 19 9.38 7.19 14.05
N GLN A 20 8.87 6.14 14.70
CA GLN A 20 9.02 4.79 14.18
C GLN A 20 8.18 4.63 12.90
N VAL A 21 8.87 4.31 11.81
CA VAL A 21 8.28 4.29 10.45
C VAL A 21 7.93 2.85 10.05
N ALA A 22 8.81 1.90 10.35
CA ALA A 22 8.62 0.45 10.26
C ALA A 22 9.34 -0.21 11.45
N ASN A 23 9.19 -1.54 11.64
CA ASN A 23 9.78 -2.36 12.72
C ASN A 23 9.22 -2.05 14.10
N LEU A 24 8.68 -3.04 14.81
CA LEU A 24 8.25 -2.86 16.19
C LEU A 24 9.44 -3.08 17.13
N ASN A 25 9.84 -2.04 17.88
CA ASN A 25 10.81 -2.21 18.96
C ASN A 25 10.15 -2.97 20.13
N VAL A 26 10.21 -4.29 20.06
CA VAL A 26 9.60 -5.20 21.06
C VAL A 26 10.67 -5.63 22.05
N SER A 27 10.44 -5.31 23.34
CA SER A 27 11.31 -5.76 24.42
C SER A 27 11.23 -7.28 24.61
N GLU A 28 12.31 -7.89 25.10
CA GLU A 28 12.40 -9.33 25.41
C GLU A 28 11.29 -9.83 26.36
N SER A 29 10.72 -8.92 27.16
CA SER A 29 9.59 -9.19 28.05
C SER A 29 8.24 -9.41 27.36
N ILE A 30 8.12 -9.16 26.05
CA ILE A 30 6.87 -9.37 25.30
C ILE A 30 6.78 -10.80 24.75
N PRO A 31 7.77 -11.34 24.01
CA PRO A 31 7.71 -12.74 23.55
C PRO A 31 7.52 -13.74 24.67
N SER A 32 8.16 -13.52 25.82
CA SER A 32 8.02 -14.37 27.02
C SER A 32 6.61 -14.38 27.62
N LYS A 33 5.78 -13.36 27.35
CA LYS A 33 4.34 -13.34 27.73
C LYS A 33 3.46 -14.22 26.83
N TYR A 34 3.97 -14.66 25.69
CA TYR A 34 3.23 -15.42 24.68
C TYR A 34 3.90 -16.76 24.35
N ASP A 35 4.50 -17.40 25.35
CA ASP A 35 5.21 -18.68 25.23
C ASP A 35 6.42 -18.65 24.26
N GLY A 36 6.95 -17.46 23.95
CA GLY A 36 8.18 -17.29 23.17
C GLY A 36 9.43 -17.53 24.03
N ASP A 37 10.27 -18.47 23.60
CA ASP A 37 11.58 -18.72 24.20
C ASP A 37 12.65 -17.77 23.65
N SER A 38 13.90 -17.93 24.10
CA SER A 38 15.03 -17.14 23.60
C SER A 38 15.26 -17.32 22.10
N THR A 39 14.94 -18.49 21.54
CA THR A 39 14.98 -18.76 20.10
C THR A 39 13.94 -17.92 19.35
N CYS A 40 12.70 -17.87 19.85
CA CYS A 40 11.63 -17.03 19.31
C CYS A 40 12.05 -15.55 19.31
N TYR A 41 12.60 -15.05 20.42
CA TYR A 41 13.06 -13.66 20.47
C TYR A 41 14.21 -13.39 19.52
N LYS A 42 15.19 -14.29 19.42
CA LYS A 42 16.30 -14.17 18.46
C LYS A 42 15.79 -14.11 17.02
N ASN A 43 14.89 -15.03 16.64
CA ASN A 43 14.29 -15.06 15.30
C ASN A 43 13.48 -13.78 15.02
N PHE A 44 12.77 -13.27 16.04
CA PHE A 44 12.05 -12.00 15.92
C PHE A 44 13.00 -10.82 15.67
N GLN A 45 14.13 -10.74 16.39
CA GLN A 45 15.15 -9.69 16.18
C GLN A 45 15.81 -9.79 14.79
N GLU A 46 16.08 -11.01 14.32
CA GLU A 46 16.58 -11.21 12.95
C GLU A 46 15.54 -10.75 11.92
N GLY A 47 14.26 -11.10 12.12
CA GLY A 47 13.15 -10.63 11.29
C GLY A 47 13.02 -9.11 11.26
N LEU A 48 13.17 -8.43 12.40
CA LEU A 48 13.16 -6.96 12.46
C LEU A 48 14.29 -6.33 11.62
N SER A 49 15.48 -6.95 11.59
CA SER A 49 16.57 -6.40 10.78
C SER A 49 16.26 -6.46 9.28
N VAL A 50 15.56 -7.52 8.85
CA VAL A 50 15.10 -7.69 7.47
C VAL A 50 13.92 -6.75 7.17
N ASP A 51 12.94 -6.66 8.07
CA ASP A 51 11.81 -5.73 7.95
C ASP A 51 12.31 -4.27 7.80
N ALA A 52 13.35 -3.89 8.54
CA ALA A 52 13.93 -2.55 8.46
C ALA A 52 14.63 -2.26 7.14
N ALA A 53 15.25 -3.28 6.55
CA ALA A 53 15.91 -3.14 5.26
C ALA A 53 14.90 -3.09 4.11
N SER A 54 13.77 -3.79 4.23
CA SER A 54 12.74 -3.87 3.19
C SER A 54 11.72 -2.73 3.25
N TYR A 55 11.27 -2.37 4.46
CA TYR A 55 10.16 -1.45 4.68
C TYR A 55 10.64 -0.16 5.35
N GLY A 56 10.33 0.97 4.71
CA GLY A 56 10.67 2.30 5.24
C GLY A 56 12.17 2.64 5.26
N ALA A 57 13.04 1.78 4.70
CA ALA A 57 14.50 2.02 4.68
C ALA A 57 14.90 3.33 3.98
N ILE A 58 14.07 3.81 3.06
CA ILE A 58 14.29 5.07 2.33
C ILE A 58 13.25 6.13 2.72
N TYR A 59 12.50 5.93 3.80
CA TYR A 59 11.44 6.83 4.23
C TYR A 59 12.00 8.20 4.62
N ASP A 60 11.44 9.25 4.03
CA ASP A 60 11.78 10.65 4.31
C ASP A 60 10.66 11.28 5.12
N THR A 61 10.89 11.49 6.41
CA THR A 61 9.88 12.06 7.32
C THR A 61 9.33 13.39 6.83
N THR A 62 10.16 14.24 6.20
CA THR A 62 9.74 15.55 5.71
C THR A 62 8.86 15.43 4.47
N PHE A 63 9.18 14.52 3.55
CA PHE A 63 8.32 14.26 2.40
C PHE A 63 6.96 13.72 2.85
N TYR A 64 6.96 12.71 3.71
CA TYR A 64 5.76 11.97 4.08
C TYR A 64 4.86 12.69 5.09
N GLU A 65 5.33 13.74 5.77
CA GLU A 65 4.46 14.66 6.50
C GLU A 65 3.38 15.25 5.58
N THR A 66 2.18 15.45 6.11
CA THR A 66 1.08 16.05 5.35
C THR A 66 1.44 17.48 4.95
N SER A 67 1.40 17.76 3.64
CA SER A 67 1.72 19.09 3.13
C SER A 67 0.83 20.19 3.74
N HIS A 68 1.41 21.35 4.02
CA HIS A 68 0.69 22.49 4.61
C HIS A 68 -0.49 22.98 3.75
N ASN A 69 -0.42 22.81 2.43
CA ASN A 69 -1.50 23.23 1.51
C ASN A 69 -2.68 22.24 1.44
N PHE A 70 -2.59 21.06 2.08
CA PHE A 70 -3.64 20.05 2.10
C PHE A 70 -5.01 20.61 2.55
N SER A 71 -5.01 21.50 3.55
CA SER A 71 -6.22 22.11 4.10
C SER A 71 -7.01 22.93 3.06
N SER A 72 -6.32 23.55 2.10
CA SER A 72 -6.92 24.32 1.00
C SER A 72 -7.13 23.52 -0.30
N SER A 73 -6.49 22.36 -0.43
CA SER A 73 -6.55 21.51 -1.63
C SER A 73 -7.83 20.68 -1.72
N LYS A 74 -8.15 20.25 -2.95
CA LYS A 74 -9.29 19.41 -3.33
C LYS A 74 -8.82 18.02 -3.78
N PRO A 75 -9.67 16.99 -3.70
CA PRO A 75 -9.36 15.67 -4.24
C PRO A 75 -8.88 15.74 -5.70
N GLY A 76 -7.75 15.09 -6.00
CA GLY A 76 -7.05 15.15 -7.29
C GLY A 76 -5.88 16.13 -7.34
N ASP A 77 -5.79 17.08 -6.40
CA ASP A 77 -4.70 18.04 -6.36
C ASP A 77 -3.38 17.37 -5.97
N ALA A 78 -2.30 17.83 -6.62
CA ALA A 78 -0.93 17.57 -6.25
C ALA A 78 -0.52 18.38 -5.01
N LEU A 79 0.17 17.72 -4.06
CA LEU A 79 0.69 18.35 -2.84
C LEU A 79 2.22 18.44 -2.86
N LYS A 80 2.90 17.33 -3.15
CA LYS A 80 4.37 17.26 -3.21
C LYS A 80 4.81 16.35 -4.35
N LEU A 81 5.96 16.63 -4.94
CA LEU A 81 6.61 15.78 -5.95
C LEU A 81 8.12 15.89 -5.81
N GLU A 82 8.80 14.75 -5.63
CA GLU A 82 10.25 14.72 -5.47
C GLU A 82 10.85 13.54 -6.24
N PRO A 83 11.98 13.73 -6.97
CA PRO A 83 12.68 12.62 -7.58
C PRO A 83 13.29 11.72 -6.50
N VAL A 84 13.17 10.41 -6.68
CA VAL A 84 13.83 9.44 -5.78
C VAL A 84 15.29 9.33 -6.16
N ASN A 85 16.19 9.45 -5.18
CA ASN A 85 17.60 9.22 -5.40
C ASN A 85 17.83 7.76 -5.81
N ALA A 86 18.30 7.55 -7.05
CA ALA A 86 18.56 6.22 -7.60
C ALA A 86 19.57 5.39 -6.80
N THR A 87 20.46 6.02 -6.00
CA THR A 87 21.40 5.28 -5.13
C THR A 87 20.72 4.61 -3.94
N LEU A 88 19.49 5.01 -3.61
CA LEU A 88 18.68 4.41 -2.56
C LEU A 88 17.83 3.24 -3.07
N LEU A 89 17.70 3.10 -4.38
CA LEU A 89 16.84 2.10 -5.02
C LEU A 89 17.60 0.80 -5.28
N GLN A 90 16.89 -0.33 -5.16
CA GLN A 90 17.42 -1.68 -5.35
C GLN A 90 16.53 -2.45 -6.31
N ASP A 91 17.12 -3.29 -7.16
CA ASP A 91 16.39 -4.16 -8.11
C ASP A 91 15.46 -3.43 -9.09
N ILE A 92 15.72 -2.15 -9.34
CA ILE A 92 14.96 -1.34 -10.29
C ILE A 92 15.58 -1.43 -11.68
N PRO A 93 14.77 -1.61 -12.76
CA PRO A 93 15.28 -1.60 -14.13
C PRO A 93 16.10 -0.35 -14.44
N LYS A 94 17.26 -0.54 -15.09
CA LYS A 94 18.13 0.58 -15.47
C LYS A 94 17.41 1.51 -16.44
N GLY A 95 17.59 2.81 -16.24
CA GLY A 95 16.94 3.85 -17.06
C GLY A 95 15.55 4.24 -16.58
N THR A 96 15.00 3.58 -15.56
CA THR A 96 13.78 4.01 -14.88
C THR A 96 14.03 5.30 -14.09
N THR A 97 13.13 6.27 -14.22
CA THR A 97 13.09 7.45 -13.36
C THR A 97 11.94 7.30 -12.39
N ALA A 98 12.21 7.39 -11.09
CA ALA A 98 11.19 7.29 -10.05
C ALA A 98 11.00 8.64 -9.34
N TYR A 99 9.75 8.97 -9.04
CA TYR A 99 9.35 10.10 -8.20
C TYR A 99 8.52 9.59 -7.03
N ARG A 100 8.59 10.26 -5.89
CA ARG A 100 7.55 10.20 -4.87
C ARG A 100 6.59 11.34 -5.10
N PHE A 101 5.30 11.08 -4.90
CA PHE A 101 4.27 12.09 -5.07
C PHE A 101 3.25 12.00 -3.93
N GLN A 102 2.78 13.15 -3.47
CA GLN A 102 1.74 13.28 -2.46
C GLN A 102 0.57 14.02 -3.09
N TYR A 103 -0.64 13.52 -2.89
CA TYR A 103 -1.86 14.05 -3.48
C TYR A 103 -3.05 13.95 -2.54
N VAL A 104 -4.15 14.60 -2.92
CA VAL A 104 -5.42 14.52 -2.20
C VAL A 104 -6.30 13.42 -2.80
N SER A 105 -6.68 12.44 -1.99
CA SER A 105 -7.67 11.41 -2.30
C SER A 105 -8.96 11.63 -1.51
N LYS A 106 -9.82 10.60 -1.48
CA LYS A 106 -11.01 10.52 -0.63
C LYS A 106 -11.00 9.19 0.13
N ASP A 107 -11.42 9.22 1.39
CA ASP A 107 -11.70 8.01 2.15
C ASP A 107 -13.11 7.45 1.83
N LEU A 108 -13.53 6.42 2.58
CA LEU A 108 -14.84 5.76 2.43
C LEU A 108 -16.03 6.70 2.64
N ASP A 109 -15.88 7.74 3.48
CA ASP A 109 -16.93 8.71 3.76
C ASP A 109 -16.92 9.88 2.77
N GLY A 110 -16.03 9.83 1.78
CA GLY A 110 -15.83 10.87 0.79
C GLY A 110 -15.05 12.09 1.31
N MET A 111 -14.49 12.00 2.51
CA MET A 111 -13.69 13.05 3.12
C MET A 111 -12.31 13.07 2.49
N LYS A 112 -11.76 14.28 2.30
CA LYS A 112 -10.43 14.42 1.69
C LYS A 112 -9.34 13.86 2.59
N ILE A 113 -8.37 13.19 1.99
CA ILE A 113 -7.28 12.53 2.72
C ILE A 113 -5.97 12.63 1.92
N PRO A 114 -4.81 12.89 2.56
CA PRO A 114 -3.54 12.90 1.86
C PRO A 114 -3.06 11.46 1.64
N VAL A 115 -2.59 11.17 0.43
CA VAL A 115 -2.05 9.86 0.04
C VAL A 115 -0.74 10.08 -0.69
N THR A 116 0.17 9.12 -0.58
CA THR A 116 1.43 9.12 -1.33
C THR A 116 1.46 7.98 -2.34
N ASP A 117 2.31 8.14 -3.35
CA ASP A 117 2.61 7.10 -4.33
C ASP A 117 4.08 7.19 -4.76
N PHE A 118 4.50 6.21 -5.56
CA PHE A 118 5.61 6.42 -6.47
C PHE A 118 5.15 6.43 -7.93
N ILE A 119 5.84 7.23 -8.73
CA ILE A 119 5.65 7.30 -10.18
C ILE A 119 6.95 6.87 -10.84
N ALA A 120 6.92 5.75 -11.56
CA ALA A 120 8.06 5.24 -12.32
C ALA A 120 7.83 5.41 -13.83
N PHE A 121 8.70 6.19 -14.47
CA PHE A 121 8.73 6.33 -15.91
C PHE A 121 9.81 5.44 -16.53
N PRO A 122 9.52 4.79 -17.67
CA PRO A 122 10.54 4.08 -18.41
C PRO A 122 11.53 5.06 -19.03
N TYR A 123 12.66 4.54 -19.49
CA TYR A 123 13.59 5.36 -20.26
C TYR A 123 12.92 5.90 -21.52
N ALA A 124 13.00 7.21 -21.73
CA ALA A 124 12.69 7.84 -23.01
C ALA A 124 13.76 8.86 -23.39
N SER A 125 13.96 9.04 -24.68
CA SER A 125 14.88 10.07 -25.17
C SER A 125 14.37 11.46 -24.75
N ARG A 126 15.28 12.32 -24.27
CA ARG A 126 14.96 13.68 -23.80
C ARG A 126 14.30 14.59 -24.86
N LEU A 127 14.31 14.18 -26.13
CA LEU A 127 13.82 14.97 -27.26
C LEU A 127 12.31 14.80 -27.53
N SER A 128 11.66 13.82 -26.91
CA SER A 128 10.25 13.53 -27.15
C SER A 128 9.39 13.92 -25.94
N GLY A 129 8.38 14.75 -26.18
CA GLY A 129 7.20 14.91 -25.31
C GLY A 129 6.36 13.63 -25.32
N HIS A 130 6.98 12.52 -24.91
CA HIS A 130 6.41 11.19 -25.01
C HIS A 130 5.26 11.05 -24.01
N VAL A 131 4.16 10.51 -24.52
CA VAL A 131 2.98 10.16 -23.75
C VAL A 131 3.00 8.66 -23.56
N TYR A 132 3.10 8.21 -22.31
CA TYR A 132 3.16 6.79 -21.97
C TYR A 132 1.76 6.22 -21.76
N PRO A 133 1.50 4.98 -22.16
CA PRO A 133 0.41 4.22 -21.56
C PRO A 133 0.72 4.04 -20.07
N ALA A 134 -0.28 4.23 -19.21
CA ALA A 134 -0.09 4.20 -17.76
C ALA A 134 -0.72 2.97 -17.10
N ILE A 135 -0.09 2.51 -16.04
CA ILE A 135 -0.63 1.51 -15.13
C ILE A 135 -0.82 2.17 -13.77
N ALA A 136 -2.07 2.29 -13.34
CA ALA A 136 -2.40 2.52 -11.93
C ALA A 136 -2.20 1.19 -11.20
N TYR A 137 -1.05 1.05 -10.54
CA TYR A 137 -0.62 -0.18 -9.92
C TYR A 137 -1.07 -0.24 -8.45
N ALA A 138 -1.82 -1.28 -8.12
CA ALA A 138 -2.33 -1.56 -6.78
C ALA A 138 -1.50 -2.68 -6.16
N HIS A 139 -0.62 -2.33 -5.22
CA HIS A 139 0.19 -3.33 -4.55
C HIS A 139 -0.65 -4.23 -3.63
N GLY A 140 -0.20 -5.47 -3.42
CA GLY A 140 -0.76 -6.36 -2.40
C GLY A 140 -0.32 -5.94 -1.00
N THR A 141 -0.74 -6.68 0.03
CA THR A 141 -0.42 -6.37 1.43
C THR A 141 1.09 -6.14 1.64
N SER A 142 1.44 -4.95 2.15
CA SER A 142 2.79 -4.60 2.60
C SER A 142 2.86 -4.32 4.11
N GLY A 143 1.71 -4.24 4.78
CA GLY A 143 1.56 -3.91 6.19
C GLY A 143 0.45 -2.86 6.40
N VAL A 144 0.39 -2.29 7.61
CA VAL A 144 -0.65 -1.31 8.00
C VAL A 144 -0.10 -0.04 8.65
N PHE A 145 1.23 0.07 8.75
CA PHE A 145 1.90 1.23 9.31
C PHE A 145 2.45 2.11 8.19
N ARG A 146 2.65 3.40 8.46
CA ARG A 146 3.09 4.38 7.44
C ARG A 146 4.38 4.00 6.69
N GLY A 147 5.34 3.27 7.27
CA GLY A 147 6.55 2.84 6.55
C GLY A 147 6.34 1.68 5.58
N CYS A 148 5.17 1.06 5.62
CA CYS A 148 4.80 -0.03 4.72
C CYS A 148 4.33 0.47 3.33
N GLY A 149 4.36 1.78 3.07
CA GLY A 149 4.08 2.32 1.73
C GLY A 149 5.19 1.96 0.74
N PRO A 150 4.89 1.34 -0.41
CA PRO A 150 5.87 1.05 -1.47
C PRO A 150 6.83 2.18 -1.81
N SER A 151 6.37 3.43 -1.86
CA SER A 151 7.19 4.59 -2.22
C SER A 151 8.37 4.84 -1.25
N ALA A 152 8.32 4.24 -0.06
CA ALA A 152 9.33 4.29 0.98
C ALA A 152 10.22 3.03 1.06
N MET A 153 10.06 2.08 0.15
CA MET A 153 10.84 0.84 0.07
C MET A 153 11.97 0.96 -0.98
N PRO A 154 13.16 0.39 -0.75
CA PRO A 154 14.25 0.40 -1.74
C PRO A 154 13.86 -0.21 -3.09
N SER A 155 13.08 -1.29 -3.08
CA SER A 155 12.63 -1.97 -4.30
C SER A 155 11.26 -1.47 -4.82
N LEU A 156 10.71 -0.43 -4.18
CA LEU A 156 9.39 0.14 -4.51
C LEU A 156 8.28 -0.92 -4.60
N TYR A 157 8.20 -1.80 -3.60
CA TYR A 157 7.38 -3.02 -3.53
C TYR A 157 8.07 -4.31 -3.99
N GLU A 158 7.63 -5.42 -3.40
CA GLU A 158 8.21 -6.74 -3.58
C GLU A 158 7.73 -7.45 -4.87
N TYR A 159 8.34 -8.61 -5.15
CA TYR A 159 7.97 -9.54 -6.23
C TYR A 159 8.29 -9.09 -7.66
N GLY A 160 8.96 -7.94 -7.86
CA GLY A 160 9.25 -7.40 -9.20
C GLY A 160 7.98 -7.19 -10.05
N SER A 161 6.83 -7.11 -9.37
CA SER A 161 5.50 -7.20 -9.95
C SER A 161 5.08 -5.96 -10.73
N TRP A 162 5.81 -4.86 -10.57
CA TRP A 162 5.64 -3.65 -11.37
C TRP A 162 6.84 -3.39 -12.31
N ALA A 163 8.03 -3.88 -11.97
CA ALA A 163 9.28 -3.61 -12.70
C ALA A 163 9.24 -4.09 -14.16
N PHE A 164 8.53 -5.19 -14.43
CA PHE A 164 8.35 -5.68 -15.80
C PHE A 164 7.46 -4.73 -16.64
N LEU A 165 6.51 -4.02 -16.01
CA LEU A 165 5.64 -3.06 -16.70
C LEU A 165 6.44 -1.85 -17.16
N VAL A 166 7.26 -1.28 -16.28
CA VAL A 166 8.13 -0.16 -16.68
C VAL A 166 9.14 -0.60 -17.74
N SER A 167 9.67 -1.83 -17.65
CA SER A 167 10.57 -2.38 -18.68
C SER A 167 9.90 -2.56 -20.05
N ARG A 168 8.57 -2.65 -20.08
CA ARG A 168 7.76 -2.73 -21.31
C ARG A 168 7.30 -1.37 -21.83
N GLY A 169 7.71 -0.27 -21.21
CA GLY A 169 7.42 1.09 -21.67
C GLY A 169 6.18 1.73 -21.06
N TYR A 170 5.59 1.14 -20.01
CA TYR A 170 4.48 1.74 -19.28
C TYR A 170 4.98 2.71 -18.20
N ALA A 171 4.30 3.85 -18.05
CA ALA A 171 4.42 4.62 -16.81
C ALA A 171 3.67 3.89 -15.70
N VAL A 172 4.31 3.66 -14.56
CA VAL A 172 3.69 3.00 -13.41
C VAL A 172 3.43 4.04 -12.34
N ILE A 173 2.16 4.20 -11.94
CA ILE A 173 1.72 5.04 -10.83
C ILE A 173 1.22 4.11 -9.75
N ALA A 174 1.99 3.93 -8.68
CA ALA A 174 1.74 2.93 -7.65
C ALA A 174 1.43 3.61 -6.32
N THR A 175 0.14 3.68 -6.00
CA THR A 175 -0.33 4.29 -4.75
C THR A 175 0.17 3.51 -3.54
N ASP A 176 0.48 4.22 -2.45
CA ASP A 176 0.72 3.58 -1.17
C ASP A 176 -0.58 3.16 -0.47
N TYR A 177 -1.74 3.71 -0.86
CA TYR A 177 -2.98 3.74 -0.09
C TYR A 177 -2.95 4.69 1.12
N ALA A 178 -4.11 5.27 1.45
CA ALA A 178 -4.25 6.10 2.63
C ALA A 178 -3.77 5.39 3.92
N GLY A 179 -3.02 6.12 4.75
CA GLY A 179 -2.42 5.63 5.98
C GLY A 179 -1.12 4.83 5.82
N LEU A 180 -0.74 4.53 4.57
CA LEU A 180 0.60 4.08 4.21
C LEU A 180 1.34 5.26 3.58
N GLY A 181 2.65 5.35 3.81
CA GLY A 181 3.47 6.52 3.51
C GLY A 181 3.18 7.69 4.45
N ASN A 182 1.94 8.15 4.58
CA ASN A 182 1.56 9.30 5.40
C ASN A 182 0.83 8.89 6.70
N ASN A 183 0.94 9.69 7.77
CA ASN A 183 0.39 9.39 9.10
C ASN A 183 -0.90 10.16 9.47
N TYR A 184 -1.57 10.79 8.50
CA TYR A 184 -2.80 11.54 8.72
C TYR A 184 -3.96 10.64 9.17
N THR A 185 -3.96 9.39 8.74
CA THR A 185 -4.93 8.36 9.14
C THR A 185 -4.23 7.02 9.35
N ALA A 186 -4.92 6.06 9.96
CA ALA A 186 -4.53 4.66 9.93
C ALA A 186 -4.85 4.04 8.57
N HIS A 187 -4.11 3.00 8.17
CA HIS A 187 -4.35 2.33 6.91
C HIS A 187 -5.70 1.61 6.90
N GLN A 188 -6.55 1.99 5.95
CA GLN A 188 -7.84 1.36 5.69
C GLN A 188 -7.65 0.03 4.94
N TYR A 189 -7.05 -0.94 5.62
CA TYR A 189 -6.70 -2.25 5.06
C TYR A 189 -7.92 -2.94 4.46
N GLN A 190 -7.83 -3.29 3.17
CA GLN A 190 -8.89 -3.94 2.38
C GLN A 190 -10.18 -3.11 2.21
N ALA A 191 -10.11 -1.80 2.42
CA ALA A 191 -11.20 -0.88 2.08
C ALA A 191 -11.20 -0.58 0.56
N SER A 192 -11.48 -1.59 -0.26
CA SER A 192 -11.35 -1.50 -1.73
C SER A 192 -12.01 -0.26 -2.37
N PRO A 193 -13.19 0.24 -1.93
CA PRO A 193 -13.75 1.48 -2.45
C PRO A 193 -12.90 2.72 -2.19
N ALA A 194 -12.32 2.87 -0.99
CA ALA A 194 -11.38 3.96 -0.70
C ALA A 194 -10.10 3.82 -1.51
N GLN A 195 -9.56 2.60 -1.59
CA GLN A 195 -8.36 2.33 -2.38
C GLN A 195 -8.59 2.58 -3.88
N ALA A 196 -9.80 2.42 -4.40
CA ALA A 196 -10.14 2.82 -5.77
C ALA A 196 -10.07 4.34 -5.99
N HIS A 197 -10.44 5.16 -4.99
CA HIS A 197 -10.19 6.61 -5.05
C HIS A 197 -8.70 6.92 -5.10
N ASP A 198 -7.87 6.18 -4.36
CA ASP A 198 -6.42 6.35 -4.34
C ASP A 198 -5.79 6.01 -5.69
N LEU A 199 -6.21 4.89 -6.31
CA LEU A 199 -5.71 4.43 -7.61
C LEU A 199 -6.07 5.33 -8.78
N THR A 200 -7.22 6.01 -8.71
CA THR A 200 -7.70 6.86 -9.83
C THR A 200 -6.97 8.21 -9.89
N LYS A 201 -5.93 8.44 -9.07
CA LYS A 201 -5.17 9.71 -9.05
C LYS A 201 -3.99 9.75 -10.03
N VAL A 202 -4.21 9.28 -11.26
CA VAL A 202 -3.30 9.48 -12.41
C VAL A 202 -3.24 10.92 -12.93
N VAL A 203 -3.81 11.87 -12.17
CA VAL A 203 -4.10 13.25 -12.59
C VAL A 203 -2.83 14.06 -12.83
N TRP A 204 -1.81 13.94 -11.97
CA TRP A 204 -0.59 14.74 -12.13
C TRP A 204 0.20 14.39 -13.40
N PRO A 205 0.54 13.11 -13.69
CA PRO A 205 1.18 12.78 -14.96
C PRO A 205 0.34 13.20 -16.17
N ARG A 206 -0.99 13.07 -16.07
CA ARG A 206 -1.91 13.40 -17.16
C ARG A 206 -2.00 14.90 -17.41
N SER A 207 -2.11 15.72 -16.36
CA SER A 207 -2.17 17.19 -16.48
C SER A 207 -0.88 17.78 -17.06
N HIS A 208 0.23 17.04 -17.00
CA HIS A 208 1.51 17.38 -17.62
C HIS A 208 1.73 16.71 -18.99
N GLY A 209 0.69 16.12 -19.58
CA GLY A 209 0.73 15.48 -20.90
C GLY A 209 1.66 14.28 -20.95
N ARG A 210 1.91 13.60 -19.83
CA ARG A 210 2.82 12.44 -19.76
C ARG A 210 2.10 11.11 -19.98
N VAL A 211 0.79 11.05 -19.78
CA VAL A 211 0.00 9.82 -19.92
C VAL A 211 -1.33 10.12 -20.59
N ASP A 212 -1.88 9.18 -21.36
CA ASP A 212 -3.17 9.35 -22.03
C ASP A 212 -4.16 8.21 -21.74
N GLU A 213 -3.79 6.99 -22.10
CA GLU A 213 -4.57 5.79 -21.76
C GLU A 213 -3.98 5.05 -20.57
N TRP A 214 -4.86 4.41 -19.78
CA TRP A 214 -4.42 3.73 -18.57
C TRP A 214 -5.25 2.50 -18.21
N MET A 215 -4.64 1.61 -17.43
CA MET A 215 -5.26 0.42 -16.85
C MET A 215 -5.02 0.36 -15.35
N SER A 216 -5.90 -0.31 -14.61
CA SER A 216 -5.60 -0.71 -13.23
C SER A 216 -5.07 -2.13 -13.19
N VAL A 217 -4.02 -2.37 -12.41
CA VAL A 217 -3.43 -3.71 -12.24
C VAL A 217 -3.13 -3.92 -10.78
N GLY A 218 -3.52 -5.06 -10.21
CA GLY A 218 -3.23 -5.34 -8.81
C GLY A 218 -3.29 -6.81 -8.41
N HIS A 219 -2.64 -7.12 -7.29
CA HIS A 219 -2.57 -8.46 -6.71
C HIS A 219 -3.03 -8.49 -5.24
N SER A 220 -3.71 -9.56 -4.80
CA SER A 220 -4.14 -9.74 -3.40
C SER A 220 -5.04 -8.57 -2.94
N GLN A 221 -4.65 -7.81 -1.90
CA GLN A 221 -5.31 -6.56 -1.50
C GLN A 221 -5.49 -5.62 -2.70
N GLY A 222 -4.42 -5.34 -3.45
CA GLY A 222 -4.47 -4.49 -4.62
C GLY A 222 -5.28 -5.07 -5.77
N GLY A 223 -5.45 -6.40 -5.84
CA GLY A 223 -6.40 -7.01 -6.76
C GLY A 223 -7.84 -6.61 -6.42
N GLY A 224 -8.17 -6.54 -5.13
CA GLY A 224 -9.44 -6.00 -4.63
C GLY A 224 -9.62 -4.52 -4.98
N ALA A 225 -8.58 -3.70 -4.77
CA ALA A 225 -8.60 -2.28 -5.14
C ALA A 225 -8.77 -2.05 -6.65
N ALA A 226 -8.00 -2.76 -7.49
CA ALA A 226 -8.10 -2.67 -8.94
C ALA A 226 -9.48 -3.13 -9.47
N ARG A 227 -10.05 -4.18 -8.87
CA ARG A 227 -11.44 -4.60 -9.15
C ARG A 227 -12.43 -3.49 -8.79
N ALA A 228 -12.28 -2.87 -7.62
CA ALA A 228 -13.16 -1.80 -7.18
C ALA A 228 -13.10 -0.58 -8.13
N VAL A 229 -11.96 -0.27 -8.74
CA VAL A 229 -11.88 0.75 -9.81
C VAL A 229 -12.80 0.38 -10.97
N ALA A 230 -12.76 -0.87 -11.45
CA ALA A 230 -13.59 -1.34 -12.56
C ALA A 230 -15.10 -1.28 -12.28
N GLU A 231 -15.50 -1.42 -11.02
CA GLU A 231 -16.90 -1.42 -10.59
C GLU A 231 -17.40 -0.04 -10.15
N SER A 232 -16.49 0.94 -10.03
CA SER A 232 -16.78 2.23 -9.44
C SER A 232 -17.43 3.19 -10.44
N SER A 233 -18.33 4.03 -9.93
CA SER A 233 -18.85 5.20 -10.65
C SER A 233 -17.78 6.24 -10.97
N LEU A 234 -16.61 6.18 -10.32
CA LEU A 234 -15.49 7.11 -10.53
C LEU A 234 -15.08 7.25 -11.99
N LEU A 235 -15.13 6.14 -12.76
CA LEU A 235 -14.81 6.14 -14.19
C LEU A 235 -15.80 6.96 -15.04
N HIS A 236 -16.98 7.25 -14.50
CA HIS A 236 -18.06 8.00 -15.16
C HIS A 236 -18.26 9.41 -14.59
N GLU A 237 -17.85 9.65 -13.35
CA GLU A 237 -18.01 10.95 -12.68
C GLU A 237 -17.09 12.04 -13.25
N ASP A 238 -15.86 11.68 -13.63
CA ASP A 238 -14.90 12.63 -14.23
C ASP A 238 -14.01 11.98 -15.32
N PRO A 239 -14.61 11.54 -16.44
CA PRO A 239 -13.88 10.85 -17.50
C PRO A 239 -12.85 11.75 -18.20
N LEU A 240 -13.04 13.07 -18.21
CA LEU A 240 -12.11 14.00 -18.83
C LEU A 240 -10.82 14.12 -18.01
N SER A 241 -10.93 14.24 -16.69
CA SER A 241 -9.76 14.30 -15.81
C SER A 241 -9.05 12.96 -15.69
N LEU A 242 -9.76 11.83 -15.77
CA LEU A 242 -9.16 10.49 -15.68
C LEU A 242 -8.57 9.99 -17.00
N GLY A 243 -9.08 10.44 -18.14
CA GLY A 243 -8.62 9.97 -19.44
C GLY A 243 -9.19 8.62 -19.86
N LYS A 244 -8.56 8.01 -20.87
CA LYS A 244 -9.08 6.78 -21.48
C LYS A 244 -8.72 5.57 -20.63
N TYR A 245 -9.67 5.10 -19.85
CA TYR A 245 -9.54 3.84 -19.11
C TYR A 245 -9.73 2.63 -20.04
N LEU A 246 -8.77 1.71 -20.07
CA LEU A 246 -8.78 0.53 -20.93
C LEU A 246 -9.28 -0.73 -20.22
N GLY A 247 -9.21 -0.78 -18.89
CA GLY A 247 -9.69 -1.91 -18.09
C GLY A 247 -8.83 -2.26 -16.88
N THR A 248 -9.17 -3.39 -16.26
CA THR A 248 -8.58 -3.91 -15.01
C THR A 248 -7.93 -5.26 -15.23
N ILE A 249 -6.77 -5.49 -14.59
CA ILE A 249 -6.21 -6.81 -14.31
C ILE A 249 -6.21 -7.00 -12.78
N ALA A 250 -7.16 -7.79 -12.27
CA ALA A 250 -7.26 -8.10 -10.85
C ALA A 250 -6.80 -9.55 -10.60
N GLN A 251 -5.63 -9.70 -9.98
CA GLN A 251 -5.00 -11.00 -9.72
C GLN A 251 -5.23 -11.40 -8.26
N ALA A 252 -5.77 -12.61 -8.05
CA ALA A 252 -6.08 -13.15 -6.73
C ALA A 252 -6.74 -12.10 -5.79
N PRO A 253 -7.81 -11.40 -6.23
CA PRO A 253 -8.30 -10.24 -5.50
C PRO A 253 -8.85 -10.63 -4.12
N GLY A 254 -8.53 -9.83 -3.11
CA GLY A 254 -9.10 -9.91 -1.77
C GLY A 254 -10.59 -9.57 -1.76
N VAL A 255 -11.43 -10.49 -2.22
CA VAL A 255 -12.89 -10.34 -2.25
C VAL A 255 -13.53 -11.10 -1.10
N ARG A 256 -14.72 -10.66 -0.65
CA ARG A 256 -15.56 -11.42 0.29
C ARG A 256 -14.81 -11.83 1.59
N LEU A 257 -14.05 -10.89 2.16
CA LEU A 257 -13.16 -11.16 3.31
C LEU A 257 -13.89 -11.71 4.54
N GLN A 258 -15.14 -11.29 4.76
CA GLN A 258 -16.00 -11.86 5.79
C GLN A 258 -16.20 -13.37 5.57
N ASP A 259 -16.51 -13.78 4.35
CA ASP A 259 -16.72 -15.19 4.02
C ASP A 259 -15.42 -15.98 4.06
N LEU A 260 -14.29 -15.38 3.66
CA LEU A 260 -12.97 -16.01 3.85
C LEU A 260 -12.66 -16.21 5.34
N ALA A 261 -12.92 -15.21 6.18
CA ALA A 261 -12.71 -15.31 7.62
C ALA A 261 -13.64 -16.38 8.24
N LEU A 262 -14.92 -16.39 7.88
CA LEU A 262 -15.87 -17.42 8.32
C LEU A 262 -15.45 -18.81 7.86
N ALA A 263 -15.05 -18.96 6.59
CA ALA A 263 -14.56 -20.23 6.04
C ALA A 263 -13.27 -20.70 6.73
N ALA A 264 -12.36 -19.78 7.08
CA ALA A 264 -11.14 -20.11 7.81
C ALA A 264 -11.41 -20.55 9.26
N ILE A 265 -12.41 -19.95 9.92
CA ILE A 265 -12.84 -20.34 11.28
C ILE A 265 -13.59 -21.67 11.25
N GLN A 266 -14.46 -21.88 10.27
CA GLN A 266 -15.29 -23.08 10.11
C GLN A 266 -14.51 -24.26 9.51
N GLY A 267 -13.44 -23.99 8.79
CA GLY A 267 -12.52 -24.98 8.25
C GLY A 267 -11.79 -25.68 9.39
N SER A 268 -12.25 -26.87 9.75
CA SER A 268 -11.48 -27.79 10.58
C SER A 268 -10.06 -27.92 10.00
N SER A 269 -9.06 -28.00 10.86
CA SER A 269 -7.59 -27.96 10.63
C SER A 269 -6.98 -29.01 9.68
N SER A 270 -7.65 -29.37 8.59
CA SER A 270 -7.26 -30.34 7.58
C SER A 270 -7.83 -29.88 6.24
N SER A 271 -7.05 -29.39 5.29
CA SER A 271 -6.07 -30.22 4.56
C SER A 271 -4.97 -29.41 3.88
N ASP A 272 -4.84 -28.12 4.19
CA ASP A 272 -3.66 -27.36 3.77
C ASP A 272 -3.25 -26.41 4.90
N VAL A 273 -2.35 -26.90 5.75
CA VAL A 273 -1.84 -26.17 6.92
C VAL A 273 -1.16 -24.85 6.50
N ALA A 274 -0.79 -24.71 5.22
CA ALA A 274 -0.30 -23.47 4.63
C ALA A 274 -1.40 -22.43 4.34
N SER A 275 -2.58 -22.84 3.83
CA SER A 275 -3.63 -21.88 3.43
C SER A 275 -4.46 -21.37 4.62
N ALA A 276 -4.86 -22.26 5.54
CA ALA A 276 -5.63 -21.86 6.73
C ALA A 276 -4.78 -21.02 7.70
N ARG A 277 -3.48 -21.30 7.81
CA ARG A 277 -2.55 -20.44 8.56
C ARG A 277 -2.30 -19.11 7.84
N GLY A 278 -2.10 -19.11 6.52
CA GLY A 278 -2.00 -17.87 5.75
C GLY A 278 -3.19 -16.94 5.98
N VAL A 279 -4.42 -17.47 5.89
CA VAL A 279 -5.65 -16.67 6.11
C VAL A 279 -5.78 -16.19 7.56
N LEU A 280 -5.44 -17.01 8.56
CA LEU A 280 -5.44 -16.57 9.96
C LEU A 280 -4.34 -15.53 10.25
N GLY A 281 -3.23 -15.54 9.51
CA GLY A 281 -2.20 -14.49 9.57
C GLY A 281 -2.70 -13.16 9.05
N GLU A 282 -3.48 -13.17 7.98
CA GLU A 282 -4.10 -11.96 7.43
C GLU A 282 -5.23 -11.41 8.33
N ALA A 283 -5.81 -12.24 9.21
CA ALA A 283 -6.89 -11.81 10.10
C ALA A 283 -6.46 -10.69 11.06
N GLY A 284 -5.18 -10.64 11.46
CA GLY A 284 -4.66 -9.54 12.29
C GLY A 284 -4.74 -8.19 11.57
N TRP A 285 -4.41 -8.16 10.28
CA TRP A 285 -4.51 -6.95 9.47
C TRP A 285 -5.96 -6.51 9.25
N LEU A 286 -6.88 -7.46 9.10
CA LEU A 286 -8.32 -7.16 8.99
C LEU A 286 -8.86 -6.45 10.23
N VAL A 287 -8.47 -6.85 11.44
CA VAL A 287 -8.90 -6.17 12.67
C VAL A 287 -8.39 -4.72 12.70
N LEU A 288 -7.12 -4.49 12.33
CA LEU A 288 -6.55 -3.14 12.28
C LEU A 288 -7.23 -2.27 11.21
N GLY A 289 -7.55 -2.85 10.05
CA GLY A 289 -8.35 -2.20 9.00
C GLY A 289 -9.75 -1.82 9.50
N LEU A 290 -10.45 -2.75 10.15
CA LEU A 290 -11.80 -2.49 10.69
C LEU A 290 -11.78 -1.35 11.72
N ARG A 291 -10.81 -1.34 12.64
CA ARG A 291 -10.66 -0.23 13.61
C ARG A 291 -10.40 1.12 12.95
N SER A 292 -9.66 1.15 11.83
CA SER A 292 -9.39 2.39 11.10
C SER A 292 -10.65 2.99 10.44
N ILE A 293 -11.65 2.15 10.15
CA ILE A 293 -12.92 2.54 9.52
C ILE A 293 -14.01 2.76 10.58
N LEU A 294 -13.97 2.02 11.69
CA LEU A 294 -14.93 2.05 12.79
C LEU A 294 -14.25 2.40 14.14
N PRO A 295 -13.62 3.58 14.28
CA PRO A 295 -12.76 3.87 15.43
C PRO A 295 -13.50 3.96 16.79
N ASN A 296 -14.84 4.06 16.76
CA ASN A 296 -15.68 4.16 17.95
C ASN A 296 -16.50 2.90 18.25
N ASP A 297 -16.29 1.80 17.51
CA ASP A 297 -16.98 0.54 17.78
C ASP A 297 -16.28 -0.20 18.94
N PRO A 298 -16.91 -0.36 20.11
CA PRO A 298 -16.30 -1.04 21.26
C PRO A 298 -16.08 -2.55 21.02
N GLN A 299 -16.58 -3.11 19.91
CA GLN A 299 -16.41 -4.53 19.54
C GLN A 299 -15.26 -4.79 18.56
N THR A 300 -14.62 -3.76 18.00
CA THR A 300 -13.45 -3.89 17.12
C THR A 300 -12.16 -3.57 17.85
#